data_AF-A0A968Q9Q2-F1
#
_entry.id   AF-A0A968Q9Q2-F1
#
_cell.length_a   1.000
_cell.length_b   1.000
_cell.length_c   1.000
_cell.angle_alpha   90.00
_cell.angle_beta   90.00
_cell.angle_gamma   90.00
#
_symmetry.space_group_name_H-M   'P 1'
#
loop_
_entity.id
_entity.type
_entity.pdbx_description
1 polymer ?
#
loop_
_entity_poly.entity_id
_entity_poly.type
_entity_poly.pdbx_seq_one_letter_code
_entity_poly.pdbx_strand_id
1 'polypeptide(L)'
;LVIRQVLEPDQLPKLIIWADGARAFNSGREDVTFNAIVASPGYRELISQRAEAQAEGGAQASEAETAEVGPTVDQSLPNSYAAMDQWMSDQIAGFSAVYGDRERLKNWVQDRFLAFSPVAENGLFTEEKLDAPMPEGSAIDFDGFLPLALRFNPATYYQTYARVPGTYDGDYEEFRLDGVQAEAFQALLEFTQAKNIPIVFVNTPLTDEYLDDYRQQAEAEFLRYMFMLSTTETGFIFRDLGQAWPQRYDYFSDPSHLNRYGAYQVSNQLAQDPLIDWPKSAPPASP
;
A
#
# COMPACT_ATOMS: atom_id res chain seq x y z
N LEU A 1 -5.62 15.69 -6.79
CA LEU A 1 -5.67 14.42 -6.04
C LEU A 1 -5.52 13.25 -6.99
N VAL A 2 -4.45 12.46 -6.84
CA VAL A 2 -4.15 11.32 -7.73
C VAL A 2 -5.28 10.30 -7.74
N ILE A 3 -5.98 10.08 -6.63
CA ILE A 3 -7.13 9.15 -6.58
C ILE A 3 -8.21 9.47 -7.63
N ARG A 4 -8.43 10.76 -7.94
CA ARG A 4 -9.40 11.20 -8.96
C ARG A 4 -8.92 11.00 -10.40
N GLN A 5 -7.63 10.75 -10.57
CA GLN A 5 -7.01 10.51 -11.87
C GLN A 5 -6.89 9.01 -12.16
N VAL A 6 -6.79 8.19 -11.10
CA VAL A 6 -6.58 6.75 -11.21
C VAL A 6 -7.91 5.98 -11.17
N LEU A 7 -8.87 6.37 -10.33
CA LEU A 7 -10.15 5.68 -10.18
C LEU A 7 -11.29 6.44 -10.87
N GLU A 8 -12.11 5.72 -11.63
CA GLU A 8 -13.41 6.23 -12.10
C GLU A 8 -14.40 6.43 -10.94
N PRO A 9 -15.44 7.29 -11.08
CA PRO A 9 -16.42 7.53 -10.03
C PRO A 9 -17.13 6.27 -9.50
N ASP A 10 -17.40 5.30 -10.37
CA ASP A 10 -18.01 4.00 -10.05
C ASP A 10 -17.02 3.00 -9.44
N GLN A 11 -15.71 3.25 -9.58
CA GLN A 11 -14.63 2.48 -8.97
C GLN A 11 -14.24 2.99 -7.57
N LEU A 12 -14.87 4.06 -7.08
CA LEU A 12 -14.55 4.59 -5.76
C LEU A 12 -14.91 3.56 -4.66
N PRO A 13 -14.00 3.32 -3.69
CA PRO A 13 -14.24 2.35 -2.65
C PRO A 13 -15.30 2.83 -1.66
N LYS A 14 -15.96 1.89 -0.98
CA LYS A 14 -16.92 2.18 0.09
C LYS A 14 -16.25 2.49 1.43
N LEU A 15 -14.98 2.16 1.58
CA LEU A 15 -14.14 2.34 2.76
C LEU A 15 -12.69 2.34 2.29
N ILE A 16 -11.86 3.23 2.83
CA ILE A 16 -10.41 3.20 2.65
C ILE A 16 -9.77 2.78 3.97
N ILE A 17 -8.92 1.75 3.92
CA ILE A 17 -8.03 1.41 5.03
C ILE A 17 -6.62 1.77 4.59
N TRP A 18 -5.98 2.66 5.35
CA TRP A 18 -4.61 3.08 5.11
C TRP A 18 -3.77 2.67 6.32
N ALA A 19 -2.91 1.67 6.15
CA ALA A 19 -1.98 1.23 7.18
C ALA A 19 -0.57 1.75 6.88
N ASP A 20 -0.06 2.66 7.71
CA ASP A 20 1.30 3.22 7.60
C ASP A 20 1.73 3.86 8.94
N GLY A 21 2.90 4.47 9.01
CA GLY A 21 3.42 5.13 10.22
C GLY A 21 3.81 6.60 10.01
N ALA A 22 4.39 7.22 11.04
CA ALA A 22 4.72 8.65 11.06
C ALA A 22 5.58 9.13 9.89
N ARG A 23 6.52 8.28 9.43
CA ARG A 23 7.43 8.60 8.31
C ARG A 23 6.72 8.89 6.98
N ALA A 24 5.52 8.35 6.76
CA ALA A 24 4.74 8.61 5.55
C ALA A 24 4.18 10.05 5.51
N PHE A 25 4.08 10.70 6.67
CA PHE A 25 3.60 12.07 6.81
C PHE A 25 4.72 13.09 6.96
N ASN A 26 5.98 12.63 6.95
CA ASN A 26 7.11 13.52 7.10
C ASN A 26 7.31 14.37 5.83
N SER A 27 6.87 15.63 5.90
CA SER A 27 7.11 16.64 4.85
C SER A 27 8.50 17.30 4.97
N GLY A 28 9.31 16.82 5.91
CA GLY A 28 10.73 17.12 6.13
C GLY A 28 11.59 16.90 4.89
N ARG A 29 11.19 15.93 4.07
CA ARG A 29 11.98 15.37 2.98
C ARG A 29 11.19 15.27 1.68
N GLU A 30 11.93 15.02 0.60
CA GLU A 30 11.34 14.70 -0.69
C GLU A 30 10.74 13.28 -0.71
N ASP A 31 9.55 13.15 -1.29
CA ASP A 31 8.94 11.84 -1.57
C ASP A 31 9.47 11.26 -2.87
N VAL A 32 10.62 10.59 -2.77
CA VAL A 32 11.31 9.98 -3.92
C VAL A 32 10.45 8.89 -4.59
N THR A 33 9.65 8.15 -3.81
CA THR A 33 8.79 7.08 -4.33
C THR A 33 7.68 7.67 -5.18
N PHE A 34 6.98 8.68 -4.67
CA PHE A 34 5.95 9.39 -5.42
C PHE A 34 6.52 10.03 -6.68
N ASN A 35 7.67 10.72 -6.58
CA ASN A 35 8.30 11.37 -7.73
C ASN A 35 8.68 10.36 -8.82
N ALA A 36 9.16 9.17 -8.44
CA ALA A 36 9.45 8.10 -9.37
C ALA A 36 8.17 7.56 -10.06
N ILE A 37 7.07 7.41 -9.31
CA ILE A 37 5.78 6.97 -9.85
C ILE A 37 5.24 7.99 -10.86
N VAL A 38 5.20 9.27 -10.51
CA VAL A 38 4.68 10.34 -11.38
C VAL A 38 5.52 10.52 -12.64
N ALA A 39 6.84 10.29 -12.56
CA ALA A 39 7.72 10.33 -13.71
C ALA A 39 7.64 9.07 -14.61
N SER A 40 6.95 8.01 -14.16
CA SER A 40 6.93 6.72 -14.85
C SER A 40 6.18 6.79 -16.20
N PRO A 41 6.55 5.95 -17.19
CA PRO A 41 5.78 5.81 -18.43
C PRO A 41 4.32 5.42 -18.18
N GLY A 42 4.07 4.46 -17.29
CA GLY A 42 2.71 3.97 -17.00
C GLY A 42 1.81 5.06 -16.40
N TYR A 43 2.34 5.90 -15.51
CA TYR A 43 1.57 7.05 -15.00
C TYR A 43 1.22 8.04 -16.12
N ARG A 44 2.18 8.36 -17.01
CA ARG A 44 1.92 9.27 -18.14
C ARG A 44 0.88 8.74 -19.10
N GLU A 45 0.95 7.46 -19.42
CA GLU A 45 -0.02 6.79 -20.30
C GLU A 45 -1.44 6.81 -19.69
N LEU A 46 -1.56 6.44 -18.42
CA LEU A 46 -2.83 6.47 -17.69
C LEU A 46 -3.45 7.88 -17.72
N ILE A 47 -2.65 8.92 -17.46
CA ILE A 47 -3.14 10.30 -17.50
C ILE A 47 -3.55 10.73 -18.92
N SER A 48 -2.82 10.31 -19.97
CA SER A 48 -3.21 10.61 -21.35
C SER A 48 -4.52 9.95 -21.76
N GLN A 49 -4.70 8.65 -21.48
CA GLN A 49 -5.93 7.93 -21.79
C GLN A 49 -7.14 8.56 -21.10
N ARG A 50 -6.99 9.01 -19.85
CA ARG A 50 -8.05 9.72 -19.12
C ARG A 50 -8.38 11.08 -19.72
N ALA A 51 -7.37 11.84 -20.16
CA ALA A 51 -7.60 13.13 -20.82
C ALA A 51 -8.37 12.95 -22.13
N GLU A 52 -8.07 11.89 -22.88
CA GLU A 52 -8.78 11.52 -24.12
C GLU A 52 -10.23 11.11 -23.84
N ALA A 53 -10.46 10.21 -22.87
CA ALA A 53 -11.81 9.79 -22.47
C ALA A 53 -12.70 10.97 -22.00
N GLN A 54 -12.12 11.95 -21.29
CA GLN A 54 -12.83 13.16 -20.87
C GLN A 54 -13.09 14.14 -22.02
N ALA A 55 -12.25 14.15 -23.06
CA ALA A 55 -12.46 14.97 -24.25
C ALA A 55 -13.53 14.38 -25.18
N GLU A 56 -13.64 13.06 -25.25
CA GLU A 56 -14.63 12.34 -26.07
C GLU A 56 -16.01 12.23 -25.38
N GLY A 57 -16.05 12.17 -24.04
CA GLY A 57 -17.27 12.08 -23.23
C GLY A 57 -18.17 13.33 -23.20
N GLY A 58 -17.85 14.39 -23.96
CA GLY A 58 -18.70 15.57 -24.13
C GLY A 58 -19.93 15.34 -25.01
N ALA A 59 -20.06 14.18 -25.65
CA ALA A 59 -21.17 13.87 -26.55
C ALA A 59 -21.59 12.40 -26.49
N GLN A 60 -22.24 11.98 -25.40
CA GLN A 60 -23.46 11.15 -25.40
C GLN A 60 -23.75 10.60 -23.99
N ALA A 61 -24.88 11.03 -23.43
CA ALA A 61 -25.56 10.33 -22.34
C ALA A 61 -26.58 9.37 -22.96
N SER A 62 -26.31 8.08 -22.92
CA SER A 62 -27.21 6.90 -23.04
C SER A 62 -26.25 5.71 -23.09
N GLU A 63 -26.36 4.59 -22.37
CA GLU A 63 -27.49 3.84 -21.85
C GLU A 63 -26.91 2.90 -20.77
N ALA A 64 -27.69 2.56 -19.75
CA ALA A 64 -27.26 1.65 -18.69
C ALA A 64 -27.13 0.22 -19.24
N GLU A 65 -25.91 -0.30 -19.32
CA GLU A 65 -25.65 -1.72 -19.54
C GLU A 65 -25.33 -2.41 -18.21
N THR A 66 -26.17 -3.37 -17.86
CA THR A 66 -26.04 -4.26 -16.71
C THR A 66 -24.78 -5.10 -16.83
N ALA A 67 -23.74 -4.74 -16.07
CA ALA A 67 -22.56 -5.59 -15.90
C ALA A 67 -22.88 -6.74 -14.94
N GLU A 68 -22.78 -7.97 -15.46
CA GLU A 68 -22.90 -9.21 -14.71
C GLU A 68 -21.81 -9.32 -13.63
N VAL A 69 -22.22 -9.92 -12.50
CA VAL A 69 -21.44 -10.14 -11.29
C VAL A 69 -20.24 -11.06 -11.59
N GLY A 70 -19.02 -10.54 -11.38
CA GLY A 70 -17.78 -11.30 -11.43
C GLY A 70 -17.68 -12.40 -10.35
N PRO A 71 -16.77 -13.37 -10.52
CA PRO A 71 -16.81 -14.64 -9.79
C PRO A 71 -16.56 -14.44 -8.29
N THR A 72 -17.32 -15.20 -7.52
CA THR A 72 -17.23 -15.32 -6.06
C THR A 72 -15.82 -15.72 -5.61
N VAL A 73 -15.25 -14.93 -4.71
CA VAL A 73 -14.04 -15.26 -3.93
C VAL A 73 -14.38 -16.45 -3.02
N ASP A 74 -14.14 -17.68 -3.48
CA ASP A 74 -14.39 -18.88 -2.69
C ASP A 74 -13.13 -19.77 -2.65
N GLN A 75 -12.64 -20.00 -1.43
CA GLN A 75 -11.79 -21.11 -0.95
C GLN A 75 -10.38 -21.37 -1.53
N SER A 76 -9.86 -20.60 -2.50
CA SER A 76 -8.49 -20.82 -3.02
C SER A 76 -7.37 -20.11 -2.25
N LEU A 77 -7.71 -19.11 -1.41
CA LEU A 77 -6.76 -18.22 -0.72
C LEU A 77 -5.75 -18.94 0.20
N PRO A 78 -6.10 -19.94 1.03
CA PRO A 78 -5.12 -20.52 1.97
C PRO A 78 -4.00 -21.32 1.29
N ASN A 79 -4.30 -21.92 0.12
CA ASN A 79 -3.39 -22.84 -0.56
C ASN A 79 -2.35 -22.11 -1.43
N SER A 80 -2.69 -20.94 -1.99
CA SER A 80 -1.75 -20.12 -2.77
C SER A 80 -0.63 -19.56 -1.88
N TYR A 81 -0.97 -19.03 -0.71
CA TYR A 81 0.03 -18.47 0.22
C TYR A 81 0.97 -19.50 0.84
N ALA A 82 0.54 -20.75 1.01
CA ALA A 82 1.39 -21.82 1.55
C ALA A 82 2.40 -22.34 0.50
N ALA A 83 1.98 -22.45 -0.76
CA ALA A 83 2.85 -22.88 -1.86
C ALA A 83 3.88 -21.81 -2.25
N MET A 84 3.49 -20.53 -2.23
CA MET A 84 4.41 -19.40 -2.46
C MET A 84 5.47 -19.26 -1.36
N ASP A 85 5.09 -19.54 -0.10
CA ASP A 85 5.99 -19.50 1.07
C ASP A 85 7.14 -20.49 1.00
N GLN A 86 6.85 -21.73 0.56
CA GLN A 86 7.87 -22.77 0.41
C GLN A 86 8.84 -22.43 -0.71
N TRP A 87 8.33 -22.00 -1.86
CA TRP A 87 9.17 -21.58 -2.99
C TRP A 87 10.10 -20.42 -2.62
N MET A 88 9.58 -19.40 -1.93
CA MET A 88 10.36 -18.23 -1.53
C MET A 88 11.37 -18.53 -0.42
N SER A 89 10.99 -19.36 0.56
CA SER A 89 11.91 -19.81 1.62
C SER A 89 13.08 -20.61 1.03
N ASP A 90 12.82 -21.43 0.00
CA ASP A 90 13.86 -22.21 -0.68
C ASP A 90 14.80 -21.35 -1.53
N GLN A 91 14.30 -20.25 -2.13
CA GLN A 91 15.13 -19.28 -2.86
C GLN A 91 15.95 -18.37 -1.93
N ILE A 92 15.37 -17.93 -0.81
CA ILE A 92 16.02 -17.04 0.17
C ILE A 92 17.05 -17.80 1.02
N ALA A 93 16.84 -19.08 1.33
CA ALA A 93 17.81 -19.91 2.04
C ALA A 93 19.15 -20.07 1.29
N GLY A 94 19.17 -19.81 -0.03
CA GLY A 94 20.37 -19.89 -0.86
C GLY A 94 21.20 -18.60 -0.96
N PHE A 95 20.67 -17.43 -0.60
CA PHE A 95 21.31 -16.14 -0.88
C PHE A 95 21.08 -15.09 0.21
N SER A 96 21.81 -15.22 1.32
CA SER A 96 21.89 -14.18 2.34
C SER A 96 22.74 -13.00 1.85
N ALA A 97 22.09 -11.88 1.47
CA ALA A 97 22.55 -10.49 1.66
C ALA A 97 21.54 -9.50 0.99
N VAL A 98 20.54 -9.04 1.75
CA VAL A 98 19.46 -8.16 1.27
C VAL A 98 19.91 -6.69 1.28
N TYR A 99 20.79 -6.39 0.33
CA TYR A 99 20.82 -5.10 -0.39
C TYR A 99 20.72 -5.37 -1.91
N GLY A 100 21.15 -6.56 -2.35
CA GLY A 100 21.00 -7.01 -3.72
C GLY A 100 19.54 -7.11 -4.17
N ASP A 101 18.59 -7.39 -3.27
CA ASP A 101 17.20 -7.64 -3.67
C ASP A 101 16.38 -6.37 -3.89
N ARG A 102 16.74 -5.23 -3.27
CA ARG A 102 16.14 -3.94 -3.62
C ARG A 102 16.62 -3.47 -4.99
N GLU A 103 17.91 -3.60 -5.26
CA GLU A 103 18.45 -3.32 -6.59
C GLU A 103 17.98 -4.35 -7.63
N ARG A 104 17.79 -5.62 -7.28
CA ARG A 104 17.21 -6.63 -8.19
C ARG A 104 15.72 -6.43 -8.40
N LEU A 105 14.94 -6.03 -7.39
CA LEU A 105 13.53 -5.67 -7.58
C LEU A 105 13.44 -4.42 -8.46
N LYS A 106 14.25 -3.39 -8.18
CA LYS A 106 14.34 -2.18 -9.00
C LYS A 106 14.79 -2.47 -10.43
N ASN A 107 15.82 -3.30 -10.61
CA ASN A 107 16.33 -3.70 -11.93
C ASN A 107 15.36 -4.64 -12.64
N TRP A 108 14.68 -5.55 -11.94
CA TRP A 108 13.65 -6.42 -12.51
C TRP A 108 12.41 -5.64 -12.94
N VAL A 109 11.96 -4.68 -12.11
CA VAL A 109 10.89 -3.74 -12.49
C VAL A 109 11.33 -2.92 -13.71
N GLN A 110 12.56 -2.38 -13.73
CA GLN A 110 13.08 -1.65 -14.89
C GLN A 110 13.19 -2.52 -16.14
N ASP A 111 13.71 -3.73 -16.03
CA ASP A 111 13.90 -4.68 -17.14
C ASP A 111 12.55 -5.16 -17.70
N ARG A 112 11.53 -5.35 -16.85
CA ARG A 112 10.16 -5.67 -17.32
C ARG A 112 9.47 -4.46 -17.94
N PHE A 113 9.64 -3.25 -17.41
CA PHE A 113 9.09 -2.03 -18.02
C PHE A 113 9.71 -1.73 -19.39
N LEU A 114 10.99 -2.04 -19.60
CA LEU A 114 11.64 -1.91 -20.91
C LEU A 114 11.20 -3.00 -21.91
N ALA A 115 10.80 -4.18 -21.42
CA ALA A 115 10.24 -5.25 -22.25
C ALA A 115 8.80 -4.98 -22.74
N PHE A 116 8.12 -3.96 -22.20
CA PHE A 116 6.82 -3.46 -22.64
C PHE A 116 6.92 -2.25 -23.59
N SER A 117 8.08 -1.96 -24.16
CA SER A 117 8.19 -1.00 -25.26
C SER A 117 7.96 -1.70 -26.60
N PRO A 118 6.80 -1.53 -27.28
CA PRO A 118 6.68 -1.99 -28.64
C PRO A 118 7.39 -0.96 -29.51
N VAL A 119 8.59 -1.30 -29.99
CA VAL A 119 9.02 -0.77 -31.29
C VAL A 119 7.94 -1.19 -32.27
N ALA A 120 7.30 -0.19 -32.86
CA ALA A 120 6.21 -0.33 -33.79
C ALA A 120 6.51 -1.34 -34.90
N GLU A 121 5.62 -2.33 -35.07
CA GLU A 121 5.32 -2.89 -36.38
C GLU A 121 3.94 -3.57 -36.37
N ASN A 122 2.97 -2.86 -36.97
CA ASN A 122 1.74 -3.33 -37.61
C ASN A 122 1.07 -4.61 -37.07
N GLY A 123 -0.02 -4.45 -36.32
CA GLY A 123 -1.01 -5.52 -36.14
C GLY A 123 -2.07 -5.20 -35.09
N LEU A 124 -3.30 -4.93 -35.56
CA LEU A 124 -4.59 -4.99 -34.85
C LEU A 124 -4.55 -5.16 -33.31
N PHE A 125 -4.85 -4.07 -32.59
CA PHE A 125 -5.16 -4.11 -31.16
C PHE A 125 -6.50 -4.81 -30.96
N THR A 126 -6.47 -6.07 -30.54
CA THR A 126 -7.60 -6.72 -29.86
C THR A 126 -7.59 -6.27 -28.40
N GLU A 127 -8.76 -5.89 -27.86
CA GLU A 127 -8.97 -5.56 -26.45
C GLU A 127 -8.23 -6.54 -25.53
N GLU A 128 -7.13 -6.07 -24.93
CA GLU A 128 -6.37 -6.85 -23.98
C GLU A 128 -7.08 -6.75 -22.63
N LYS A 129 -7.90 -7.76 -22.34
CA LYS A 129 -8.40 -8.00 -20.98
C LYS A 129 -7.24 -7.95 -20.00
N LEU A 130 -7.36 -7.11 -18.97
CA LEU A 130 -6.50 -7.04 -17.78
C LEU A 130 -6.48 -8.34 -16.93
N ASP A 131 -6.97 -9.46 -17.48
CA ASP A 131 -6.88 -10.82 -16.91
C ASP A 131 -5.58 -11.53 -17.35
N ALA A 132 -4.48 -10.81 -17.57
CA ALA A 132 -3.20 -11.45 -17.87
C ALA A 132 -2.78 -12.26 -16.62
N PRO A 133 -2.68 -13.61 -16.70
CA PRO A 133 -2.21 -14.39 -15.56
C PRO A 133 -0.80 -13.94 -15.20
N MET A 134 -0.57 -13.71 -13.90
CA MET A 134 0.75 -13.37 -13.38
C MET A 134 1.80 -14.34 -13.95
N PRO A 135 3.00 -13.87 -14.34
CA PRO A 135 4.04 -14.75 -14.86
C PRO A 135 4.29 -15.90 -13.89
N GLU A 136 4.32 -17.14 -14.39
CA GLU A 136 4.70 -18.29 -13.57
C GLU A 136 6.03 -17.98 -12.85
N GLY A 137 6.00 -17.99 -11.51
CA GLY A 137 7.14 -17.62 -10.67
C GLY A 137 7.15 -16.19 -10.09
N SER A 138 6.09 -15.40 -10.28
CA SER A 138 5.95 -14.13 -9.54
C SER A 138 5.83 -14.36 -8.03
N ALA A 139 6.69 -13.67 -7.29
CA ALA A 139 6.66 -13.59 -5.83
C ALA A 139 5.52 -12.69 -5.29
N ILE A 140 5.00 -11.82 -6.16
CA ILE A 140 3.91 -10.89 -5.88
C ILE A 140 2.60 -11.58 -6.29
N ASP A 141 1.60 -11.54 -5.41
CA ASP A 141 0.28 -12.09 -5.70
C ASP A 141 -0.54 -11.22 -6.67
N PHE A 142 -1.74 -11.68 -7.00
CA PHE A 142 -2.63 -10.98 -7.92
C PHE A 142 -3.04 -9.59 -7.41
N ASP A 143 -3.10 -9.40 -6.09
CA ASP A 143 -3.46 -8.13 -5.46
C ASP A 143 -2.24 -7.19 -5.33
N GLY A 144 -1.08 -7.59 -5.88
CA GLY A 144 0.14 -6.79 -5.83
C GLY A 144 0.91 -6.91 -4.51
N PHE A 145 0.58 -7.88 -3.65
CA PHE A 145 1.21 -8.04 -2.34
C PHE A 145 2.36 -9.05 -2.37
N LEU A 146 3.43 -8.73 -1.63
CA LEU A 146 4.59 -9.59 -1.43
C LEU A 146 4.63 -10.11 0.02
N PRO A 147 4.15 -11.33 0.30
CA PRO A 147 4.12 -11.86 1.65
C PRO A 147 5.51 -12.31 2.12
N LEU A 148 6.20 -11.46 2.88
CA LEU A 148 7.50 -11.81 3.47
C LEU A 148 7.31 -12.76 4.65
N ALA A 149 8.01 -13.90 4.65
CA ALA A 149 8.04 -14.84 5.77
C ALA A 149 9.25 -14.65 6.70
N LEU A 150 10.19 -13.77 6.31
CA LEU A 150 11.37 -13.45 7.10
C LEU A 150 10.95 -12.97 8.49
N ARG A 151 11.64 -13.49 9.51
CA ARG A 151 11.44 -13.09 10.91
C ARG A 151 12.65 -12.31 11.40
N PHE A 152 12.40 -11.12 11.90
CA PHE A 152 13.40 -10.28 12.51
C PHE A 152 13.96 -10.97 13.75
N ASN A 153 15.29 -11.00 13.84
CA ASN A 153 16.01 -11.47 15.01
C ASN A 153 17.11 -10.45 15.33
N PRO A 154 16.97 -9.63 16.39
CA PRO A 154 17.93 -8.58 16.70
C PRO A 154 19.34 -9.11 16.99
N ALA A 155 19.47 -10.36 17.45
CA ALA A 155 20.77 -10.97 17.75
C ALA A 155 21.62 -11.20 16.50
N THR A 156 21.00 -11.42 15.33
CA THR A 156 21.69 -11.74 14.08
C THR A 156 21.54 -10.65 13.03
N TYR A 157 20.41 -9.94 12.99
CA TYR A 157 20.12 -8.89 12.01
C TYR A 157 21.21 -7.82 11.98
N TYR A 158 21.61 -7.32 13.16
CA TYR A 158 22.59 -6.24 13.27
C TYR A 158 24.05 -6.68 13.06
N GLN A 159 24.29 -7.97 12.81
CA GLN A 159 25.59 -8.43 12.31
C GLN A 159 25.73 -8.15 10.81
N THR A 160 24.60 -8.01 10.10
CA THR A 160 24.55 -7.74 8.65
C THR A 160 24.20 -6.29 8.35
N TYR A 161 23.31 -5.69 9.15
CA TYR A 161 22.82 -4.32 8.95
C TYR A 161 23.25 -3.42 10.11
N ALA A 162 23.67 -2.20 9.82
CA ALA A 162 24.02 -1.25 10.86
C ALA A 162 22.77 -0.82 11.66
N ARG A 163 22.92 -0.64 12.97
CA ARG A 163 21.96 0.10 13.79
C ARG A 163 22.07 1.59 13.43
N VAL A 164 21.05 2.15 12.78
CA VAL A 164 20.99 3.58 12.43
C VAL A 164 20.11 4.29 13.47
N PRO A 165 20.69 5.18 14.31
CA PRO A 165 19.90 6.00 15.21
C PRO A 165 18.94 6.90 14.42
N GLY A 166 17.76 7.17 14.96
CA GLY A 166 16.73 7.99 14.34
C GLY A 166 17.20 9.38 13.97
N THR A 167 18.15 9.95 14.72
CA THR A 167 18.77 11.25 14.40
C THR A 167 19.61 11.25 13.12
N TYR A 168 19.95 10.07 12.59
CA TYR A 168 20.67 9.87 11.33
C TYR A 168 19.83 9.11 10.29
N ASP A 169 18.54 8.93 10.56
CA ASP A 169 17.62 8.26 9.66
C ASP A 169 16.96 9.27 8.72
N GLY A 170 17.23 9.13 7.42
CA GLY A 170 16.69 10.02 6.39
C GLY A 170 15.17 9.99 6.27
N ASP A 171 14.49 8.95 6.80
CA ASP A 171 13.02 8.94 6.87
C ASP A 171 12.48 9.91 7.93
N TYR A 172 13.29 10.31 8.90
CA TYR A 172 12.95 11.29 9.94
C TYR A 172 13.71 12.62 9.78
N GLU A 173 14.42 12.81 8.66
CA GLU A 173 15.11 14.06 8.38
C GLU A 173 14.12 15.23 8.41
N GLU A 174 14.47 16.26 9.18
CA GLU A 174 13.66 17.46 9.42
C GLU A 174 12.18 17.17 9.72
N PHE A 175 11.92 16.16 10.56
CA PHE A 175 10.57 15.66 10.83
C PHE A 175 9.57 16.79 11.08
N ARG A 176 8.56 16.89 10.22
CA ARG A 176 7.47 17.87 10.32
C ARG A 176 6.20 17.36 9.66
N LEU A 177 5.06 17.71 10.26
CA LEU A 177 3.71 17.27 9.86
C LEU A 177 2.91 18.36 9.15
N ASP A 178 3.59 19.43 8.70
CA ASP A 178 3.05 20.48 7.85
C ASP A 178 3.73 20.47 6.47
N GLY A 179 3.03 20.98 5.45
CA GLY A 179 3.51 21.01 4.08
C GLY A 179 2.80 20.01 3.16
N VAL A 180 3.48 19.57 2.10
CA VAL A 180 2.84 18.90 0.95
C VAL A 180 2.12 17.60 1.30
N GLN A 181 2.64 16.80 2.25
CA GLN A 181 1.97 15.56 2.65
C GLN A 181 0.70 15.86 3.45
N ALA A 182 0.74 16.86 4.34
CA ALA A 182 -0.42 17.30 5.10
C ALA A 182 -1.50 17.91 4.21
N GLU A 183 -1.11 18.75 3.24
CA GLU A 183 -2.02 19.33 2.24
C GLU A 183 -2.67 18.24 1.36
N ALA A 184 -1.89 17.26 0.92
CA ALA A 184 -2.40 16.13 0.14
C ALA A 184 -3.38 15.28 0.96
N PHE A 185 -3.08 15.04 2.23
CA PHE A 185 -3.96 14.30 3.12
C PHE A 185 -5.26 15.05 3.42
N GLN A 186 -5.20 16.35 3.70
CA GLN A 186 -6.38 17.18 3.90
C GLN A 186 -7.29 17.16 2.67
N ALA A 187 -6.71 17.32 1.48
CA ALA A 187 -7.48 17.26 0.24
C ALA A 187 -8.12 15.87 0.02
N LEU A 188 -7.45 14.78 0.44
CA LEU A 188 -8.03 13.45 0.41
C LEU A 188 -9.23 13.36 1.38
N LEU A 189 -9.10 13.85 2.61
CA LEU A 189 -10.17 13.86 3.61
C LEU A 189 -11.39 14.64 3.12
N GLU A 190 -11.20 15.84 2.59
CA GLU A 190 -12.28 16.65 2.01
C GLU A 190 -13.00 15.91 0.88
N PHE A 191 -12.23 15.25 0.00
CA PHE A 191 -12.80 14.49 -1.11
C PHE A 191 -13.62 13.29 -0.64
N THR A 192 -13.07 12.48 0.27
CA THR A 192 -13.74 11.27 0.75
C THR A 192 -14.95 11.61 1.60
N GLN A 193 -14.88 12.68 2.41
CA GLN A 193 -16.03 13.21 3.13
C GLN A 193 -17.16 13.62 2.17
N ALA A 194 -16.85 14.36 1.10
CA ALA A 194 -17.85 14.75 0.10
C ALA A 194 -18.48 13.56 -0.65
N LYS A 195 -17.79 12.41 -0.65
CA LYS A 195 -18.27 11.16 -1.24
C LYS A 195 -18.86 10.18 -0.22
N ASN A 196 -18.90 10.54 1.07
CA ASN A 196 -19.28 9.66 2.17
C ASN A 196 -18.45 8.36 2.21
N ILE A 197 -17.16 8.46 1.91
CA ILE A 197 -16.21 7.37 1.99
C ILE A 197 -15.44 7.53 3.31
N PRO A 198 -15.65 6.65 4.31
CA PRO A 198 -14.85 6.67 5.51
C PRO A 198 -13.39 6.30 5.21
N ILE A 199 -12.46 6.92 5.94
CA ILE A 199 -11.04 6.56 5.96
C ILE A 199 -10.69 6.04 7.35
N VAL A 200 -10.16 4.82 7.42
CA VAL A 200 -9.54 4.26 8.61
C VAL A 200 -8.03 4.31 8.42
N PHE A 201 -7.36 5.20 9.14
CA PHE A 201 -5.91 5.21 9.20
C PHE A 201 -5.43 4.35 10.36
N VAL A 202 -4.50 3.43 10.09
CA VAL A 202 -3.96 2.48 11.05
C VAL A 202 -2.47 2.77 11.23
N ASN A 203 -2.08 3.28 12.42
CA ASN A 203 -0.67 3.39 12.77
C ASN A 203 -0.10 2.00 12.98
N THR A 204 0.79 1.53 12.10
CA THR A 204 1.27 0.15 12.14
C THR A 204 2.20 -0.11 13.32
N PRO A 205 2.22 -1.34 13.89
CA PRO A 205 3.13 -1.70 14.97
C PRO A 205 4.61 -1.49 14.62
N LEU A 206 5.41 -1.16 15.63
CA LEU A 206 6.87 -1.02 15.56
C LEU A 206 7.52 -1.85 16.67
N THR A 207 8.76 -2.29 16.46
CA THR A 207 9.53 -2.97 17.51
C THR A 207 10.15 -1.98 18.51
N ASP A 208 10.41 -2.43 19.74
CA ASP A 208 11.18 -1.64 20.71
C ASP A 208 12.65 -1.44 20.29
N GLU A 209 13.21 -2.34 19.47
CA GLU A 209 14.54 -2.17 18.85
C GLU A 209 14.61 -1.01 17.85
N TYR A 210 13.47 -0.57 17.28
CA TYR A 210 13.41 0.54 16.34
C TYR A 210 13.18 1.89 17.02
N LEU A 211 12.37 1.91 18.09
CA LEU A 211 11.90 3.11 18.76
C LEU A 211 12.91 3.71 19.76
N ASP A 212 13.96 4.36 19.25
CA ASP A 212 14.79 5.23 20.09
C ASP A 212 14.08 6.54 20.49
N ASP A 213 14.72 7.31 21.38
CA ASP A 213 14.15 8.55 21.93
C ASP A 213 13.74 9.57 20.87
N TYR A 214 14.44 9.61 19.72
CA TYR A 214 14.13 10.55 18.64
C TYR A 214 12.89 10.08 17.86
N ARG A 215 12.84 8.81 17.48
CA ARG A 215 11.65 8.25 16.81
C ARG A 215 10.42 8.28 17.71
N GLN A 216 10.57 8.04 19.01
CA GLN A 216 9.47 8.18 19.98
C GLN A 216 8.91 9.60 20.05
N GLN A 217 9.74 10.64 19.90
CA GLN A 217 9.27 12.02 19.84
C GLN A 217 8.46 12.28 18.56
N ALA A 218 8.97 11.84 17.41
CA ALA A 218 8.26 11.95 16.13
C ALA A 218 6.91 11.20 16.15
N GLU A 219 6.89 9.97 16.69
CA GLU A 219 5.64 9.21 16.89
C GLU A 219 4.68 9.98 17.81
N ALA A 220 5.15 10.57 18.91
CA ALA A 220 4.29 11.34 19.79
C ALA A 220 3.71 12.60 19.12
N GLU A 221 4.45 13.26 18.22
CA GLU A 221 3.93 14.36 17.39
C GLU A 221 2.86 13.86 16.41
N PHE A 222 3.15 12.76 15.72
CA PHE A 222 2.25 12.11 14.77
C PHE A 222 0.93 11.68 15.41
N LEU A 223 1.00 11.02 16.57
CA LEU A 223 -0.19 10.60 17.32
C LEU A 223 -1.07 11.79 17.69
N ARG A 224 -0.48 12.90 18.17
CA ARG A 224 -1.26 14.11 18.50
C ARG A 224 -1.96 14.68 17.27
N TYR A 225 -1.26 14.74 16.14
CA TYR A 225 -1.82 15.19 14.87
C TYR A 225 -2.99 14.31 14.42
N MET A 226 -2.81 12.99 14.39
CA MET A 226 -3.84 12.04 13.97
C MET A 226 -5.04 12.00 14.92
N PHE A 227 -4.83 12.10 16.23
CA PHE A 227 -5.93 12.21 17.18
C PHE A 227 -6.72 13.50 16.99
N MET A 228 -6.05 14.64 16.76
CA MET A 228 -6.73 15.90 16.44
C MET A 228 -7.62 15.74 15.21
N LEU A 229 -7.10 15.18 14.12
CA LEU A 229 -7.90 14.92 12.92
C LEU A 229 -9.08 13.99 13.21
N SER A 230 -8.89 12.92 13.98
CA SER A 230 -9.97 11.97 14.30
C SER A 230 -11.15 12.59 15.08
N THR A 231 -10.92 13.76 15.71
CA THR A 231 -11.97 14.49 16.44
C THR A 231 -12.58 15.64 15.65
N THR A 232 -11.93 16.07 14.57
CA THR A 232 -12.31 17.26 13.80
C THR A 232 -12.83 16.92 12.40
N GLU A 233 -12.35 15.83 11.81
CA GLU A 233 -12.64 15.41 10.46
C GLU A 233 -13.71 14.32 10.44
N THR A 234 -14.85 14.63 9.82
CA THR A 234 -15.97 13.69 9.76
C THR A 234 -15.66 12.53 8.81
N GLY A 235 -15.86 11.30 9.27
CA GLY A 235 -15.57 10.09 8.48
C GLY A 235 -14.11 9.66 8.52
N PHE A 236 -13.27 10.34 9.31
CA PHE A 236 -11.91 9.91 9.59
C PHE A 236 -11.84 9.13 10.90
N ILE A 237 -11.28 7.92 10.85
CA ILE A 237 -11.09 7.04 11.99
C ILE A 237 -9.60 6.76 12.14
N PHE A 238 -9.05 7.03 13.31
CA PHE A 238 -7.64 6.72 13.60
C PHE A 238 -7.53 5.54 14.56
N ARG A 239 -6.77 4.52 14.16
CA ARG A 239 -6.46 3.32 14.95
C ARG A 239 -4.97 3.23 15.20
N ASP A 240 -4.55 3.54 16.42
CA ASP A 240 -3.15 3.38 16.81
C ASP A 240 -2.83 1.95 17.24
N LEU A 241 -1.94 1.28 16.48
CA LEU A 241 -1.36 -0.01 16.83
C LEU A 241 0.17 0.08 17.00
N GLY A 242 0.76 1.27 17.02
CA GLY A 242 2.21 1.47 17.02
C GLY A 242 2.93 0.76 18.18
N GLN A 243 2.26 0.66 19.34
CA GLN A 243 2.75 -0.02 20.54
C GLN A 243 2.22 -1.45 20.70
N ALA A 244 1.57 -2.01 19.69
CA ALA A 244 1.17 -3.41 19.70
C ALA A 244 2.40 -4.30 19.50
N TRP A 245 2.57 -5.29 20.38
CA TRP A 245 3.58 -6.34 20.25
C TRP A 245 5.05 -5.89 20.04
N PRO A 246 5.57 -4.90 20.78
CA PRO A 246 6.90 -4.33 20.52
C PRO A 246 8.05 -5.35 20.59
N GLN A 247 7.85 -6.46 21.32
CA GLN A 247 8.83 -7.53 21.50
C GLN A 247 8.52 -8.82 20.73
N ARG A 248 7.47 -8.82 19.88
CA ARG A 248 7.14 -9.97 19.02
C ARG A 248 7.89 -9.85 17.71
N TYR A 249 9.21 -9.93 17.78
CA TYR A 249 10.08 -9.81 16.60
C TYR A 249 9.76 -10.83 15.49
N ASP A 250 9.12 -11.95 15.85
CA ASP A 250 8.61 -12.93 14.89
C ASP A 250 7.49 -12.42 13.97
N TYR A 251 6.91 -11.26 14.26
CA TYR A 251 5.89 -10.56 13.45
C TYR A 251 6.47 -9.57 12.45
N PHE A 252 7.79 -9.36 12.47
CA PHE A 252 8.45 -8.36 11.66
C PHE A 252 9.47 -8.99 10.72
N SER A 253 9.72 -8.37 9.57
CA SER A 253 10.81 -8.75 8.66
C SER A 253 12.11 -8.01 8.99
N ASP A 254 11.99 -6.80 9.54
CA ASP A 254 13.06 -5.96 10.07
C ASP A 254 12.54 -5.15 11.28
N PRO A 255 13.31 -4.26 11.94
CA PRO A 255 12.82 -3.55 13.13
C PRO A 255 11.53 -2.72 12.96
N SER A 256 11.15 -2.36 11.72
CA SER A 256 10.07 -1.40 11.42
C SER A 256 8.97 -1.93 10.51
N HIS A 257 9.21 -3.02 9.79
CA HIS A 257 8.25 -3.57 8.82
C HIS A 257 7.67 -4.91 9.29
N LEU A 258 6.34 -5.02 9.23
CA LEU A 258 5.66 -6.28 9.47
C LEU A 258 6.02 -7.31 8.40
N ASN A 259 6.14 -8.56 8.82
CA ASN A 259 6.11 -9.70 7.92
C ASN A 259 4.66 -10.21 7.79
N ARG A 260 4.44 -11.28 7.02
CA ARG A 260 3.11 -11.85 6.81
C ARG A 260 2.41 -12.29 8.09
N TYR A 261 3.15 -12.72 9.11
CA TYR A 261 2.59 -13.13 10.40
C TYR A 261 2.10 -11.92 11.19
N GLY A 262 2.86 -10.82 11.20
CA GLY A 262 2.43 -9.56 11.80
C GLY A 262 1.26 -8.93 11.05
N ALA A 263 1.32 -8.90 9.72
CA ALA A 263 0.24 -8.39 8.87
C ALA A 263 -1.07 -9.18 9.09
N TYR A 264 -0.99 -10.51 9.25
CA TYR A 264 -2.13 -11.34 9.63
C TYR A 264 -2.73 -10.93 10.99
N GLN A 265 -1.90 -10.64 11.99
CA GLN A 265 -2.39 -10.23 13.31
C GLN A 265 -3.05 -8.85 13.27
N VAL A 266 -2.46 -7.88 12.55
CA VAL A 266 -3.10 -6.58 12.31
C VAL A 266 -4.44 -6.76 11.62
N SER A 267 -4.48 -7.55 10.55
CA SER A 267 -5.73 -7.82 9.80
C SER A 267 -6.81 -8.43 10.70
N ASN A 268 -6.44 -9.42 11.51
CA ASN A 268 -7.36 -10.07 12.45
C ASN A 268 -7.87 -9.09 13.52
N GLN A 269 -7.01 -8.19 14.02
CA GLN A 269 -7.40 -7.18 14.99
C GLN A 269 -8.35 -6.14 14.39
N LEU A 270 -8.06 -5.65 13.18
CA LEU A 270 -8.92 -4.69 12.48
C LEU A 270 -10.29 -5.29 12.15
N ALA A 271 -10.34 -6.53 11.67
CA ALA A 271 -11.60 -7.20 11.32
C ALA A 271 -12.57 -7.34 12.52
N GLN A 272 -12.05 -7.30 13.75
CA GLN A 272 -12.84 -7.39 14.99
C GLN A 272 -13.09 -6.02 15.63
N ASP A 273 -12.60 -4.94 15.04
CA ASP A 273 -12.68 -3.61 15.60
C ASP A 273 -14.10 -3.03 15.46
N PRO A 274 -14.84 -2.83 16.56
CA PRO A 274 -16.22 -2.36 16.49
C PRO A 274 -16.32 -0.87 16.13
N LEU A 275 -15.21 -0.13 16.09
CA LEU A 275 -15.20 1.28 15.66
C LEU A 275 -15.09 1.43 14.15
N ILE A 276 -14.83 0.35 13.41
CA ILE A 276 -14.81 0.37 11.94
C ILE A 276 -16.20 -0.04 11.43
N ASP A 277 -16.87 0.88 10.76
CA ASP A 277 -18.15 0.62 10.08
C ASP A 277 -17.91 -0.13 8.77
N TRP A 278 -17.67 -1.44 8.88
CA TRP A 278 -17.43 -2.31 7.73
C TRP A 278 -18.60 -2.27 6.72
N PRO A 279 -18.33 -2.00 5.42
CA PRO A 279 -19.37 -2.03 4.41
C PRO A 279 -20.06 -3.39 4.38
N LYS A 280 -21.38 -3.41 4.53
CA LYS A 280 -22.16 -4.63 4.40
C LYS A 280 -22.26 -5.03 2.93
N SER A 281 -22.04 -6.31 2.64
CA SER A 281 -22.34 -6.86 1.31
C SER A 281 -23.80 -6.59 0.96
N ALA A 282 -24.07 -6.14 -0.27
CA ALA A 282 -25.44 -6.07 -0.74
C ALA A 282 -26.04 -7.48 -0.69
N PRO A 283 -27.30 -7.64 -0.24
CA PRO A 283 -27.96 -8.94 -0.34
C PRO A 283 -27.97 -9.40 -1.80
N PRO A 284 -27.80 -10.70 -2.07
CA PRO A 284 -27.89 -11.22 -3.44
C PRO A 284 -29.22 -10.79 -4.05
N ALA A 285 -29.20 -10.35 -5.30
CA ALA A 285 -30.41 -10.02 -6.03
C ALA A 285 -31.35 -11.23 -6.01
N SER A 286 -32.60 -11.02 -5.57
CA SER A 286 -33.62 -12.07 -5.61
C SER A 286 -33.81 -12.56 -7.05
N PRO A 287 -33.99 -13.87 -7.27
CA PRO A 287 -34.17 -14.46 -8.60
C PRO A 287 -35.46 -13.98 -9.29
#